data_AF-A0A7I8ETH0-F1
#
_entry.id   AF-A0A7I8ETH0-F1
#
_cell.length_a   1.000
_cell.length_b   1.000
_cell.length_c   1.000
_cell.angle_alpha   90.00
_cell.angle_beta   90.00
_cell.angle_gamma   90.00
#
_symmetry.space_group_name_H-M   'P 1'
#
loop_
_entity.id
_entity.type
_entity.pdbx_description
1 polymer ?
#
loop_
_entity_poly.entity_id
_entity_poly.type
_entity_poly.pdbx_seq_one_letter_code
_entity_poly.pdbx_strand_id
1 'polypeptide(L)'
;MEDIHFERHFRTPYSEGYYIMQGNNLQSNNRLGTVDIHFTTTAVHGTLILERELEEADLTKLIEQIDEDLVLSADMPRDDFLVSVYVGKDVGFYSDEFFAEESNEAALDFGADEG
;
A
#
# COMPACT_ATOMS: atom_id res chain seq x y z
N MET A 1 16.19 10.29 6.39
CA MET A 1 14.79 9.93 6.64
C MET A 1 14.39 10.07 8.09
N GLU A 2 13.21 10.66 8.32
CA GLU A 2 12.48 10.60 9.60
C GLU A 2 12.11 9.14 9.94
N ASP A 3 11.61 8.87 11.15
CA ASP A 3 11.14 7.54 11.55
C ASP A 3 10.06 7.01 10.58
N ILE A 4 10.36 5.94 9.85
CA ILE A 4 9.42 5.23 8.97
C ILE A 4 8.82 4.06 9.74
N HIS A 5 7.51 3.85 9.59
CA HIS A 5 6.84 2.64 10.05
C HIS A 5 5.91 2.07 8.98
N PHE A 6 5.74 0.75 9.02
CA PHE A 6 4.92 0.01 8.07
C PHE A 6 3.62 -0.44 8.74
N GLU A 7 2.49 0.00 8.20
CA GLU A 7 1.17 -0.44 8.63
C GLU A 7 0.64 -1.49 7.68
N ARG A 8 0.48 -2.73 8.16
CA ARG A 8 -0.02 -3.83 7.33
C ARG A 8 -1.53 -3.66 7.08
N HIS A 9 -1.92 -3.58 5.81
CA HIS A 9 -3.33 -3.49 5.43
C HIS A 9 -3.92 -4.87 5.11
N PHE A 10 -3.17 -5.74 4.42
CA PHE A 10 -3.62 -7.12 4.15
C PHE A 10 -2.47 -8.11 4.24
N ARG A 11 -2.84 -9.37 4.48
CA ARG A 11 -1.93 -10.52 4.48
C ARG A 11 -2.63 -11.73 3.90
N THR A 12 -1.94 -12.40 3.00
CA THR A 12 -2.28 -13.71 2.47
C THR A 12 -1.10 -14.66 2.70
N PRO A 13 -1.22 -15.95 2.38
CA PRO A 13 -0.08 -16.87 2.48
C PRO A 13 1.12 -16.50 1.59
N TYR A 14 0.91 -15.74 0.51
CA TYR A 14 1.95 -15.46 -0.49
C TYR A 14 2.12 -13.97 -0.81
N SER A 15 1.33 -13.09 -0.19
CA SER A 15 1.40 -11.66 -0.45
C SER A 15 1.02 -10.85 0.78
N GLU A 16 1.64 -9.69 0.93
CA GLU A 16 1.37 -8.72 1.98
C GLU A 16 1.35 -7.31 1.39
N GLY A 17 0.49 -6.44 1.94
CA GLY A 17 0.42 -5.04 1.55
C GLY A 17 0.57 -4.13 2.75
N TYR A 18 1.38 -3.10 2.61
CA TYR A 18 1.71 -2.17 3.68
C TYR A 18 1.56 -0.72 3.23
N TYR A 19 0.97 0.11 4.09
CA TYR A 19 1.14 1.55 4.00
C TYR A 19 2.47 1.95 4.63
N ILE A 20 3.16 2.87 3.97
CA ILE A 20 4.42 3.43 4.44
C ILE A 20 4.11 4.78 5.05
N MET A 21 4.33 4.90 6.35
CA MET A 21 3.99 6.09 7.12
C MET A 21 5.29 6.75 7.59
N GLN A 22 5.34 8.08 7.51
CA GLN A 22 6.50 8.85 7.91
C GLN A 22 6.21 9.65 9.19
N GLY A 23 7.16 9.65 10.13
CA GLY A 23 7.08 10.39 11.40
C GLY A 23 6.21 9.71 12.47
N ASN A 24 6.27 10.27 13.68
CA ASN A 24 5.77 9.62 14.91
C ASN A 24 4.38 10.12 15.37
N ASN A 25 3.78 11.05 14.62
CA ASN A 25 2.51 11.65 15.00
C ASN A 25 1.35 10.98 14.26
N LEU A 26 0.61 10.13 14.98
CA LEU A 26 -0.67 9.53 14.54
C LEU A 26 -1.78 10.54 14.17
N GLN A 27 -1.54 11.85 14.32
CA GLN A 27 -2.52 12.90 14.03
C GLN A 27 -2.35 13.54 12.64
N SER A 28 -1.29 13.22 11.91
CA SER A 28 -1.05 13.73 10.56
C SER A 28 -1.07 12.56 9.58
N ASN A 29 -1.89 12.63 8.53
CA ASN A 29 -1.88 11.66 7.43
C ASN A 29 -0.58 11.80 6.62
N ASN A 30 0.54 11.34 7.18
CA ASN A 30 1.88 11.46 6.59
C ASN A 30 2.25 10.17 5.84
N ARG A 31 1.28 9.65 5.09
CA ARG A 31 1.50 8.50 4.21
C ARG A 31 2.50 8.90 3.13
N LEU A 32 3.55 8.11 3.02
CA LEU A 32 4.60 8.25 2.02
C LEU A 32 4.29 7.41 0.77
N GLY A 33 3.56 6.30 0.95
CA GLY A 33 3.21 5.41 -0.14
C GLY A 33 2.63 4.08 0.31
N THR A 34 2.71 3.11 -0.58
CA THR A 34 2.33 1.71 -0.35
C THR A 34 3.38 0.78 -0.92
N VAL A 35 3.56 -0.37 -0.30
CA VAL A 35 4.35 -1.47 -0.85
C VAL A 35 3.56 -2.76 -0.83
N ASP A 36 3.49 -3.41 -1.98
CA ASP A 36 2.93 -4.76 -2.13
C ASP A 36 4.07 -5.76 -2.31
N ILE A 37 4.13 -6.74 -1.42
CA ILE A 37 5.15 -7.78 -1.38
C ILE A 37 4.52 -9.10 -1.81
N HIS A 38 5.16 -9.78 -2.75
CA HIS A 38 4.74 -11.07 -3.28
C HIS A 38 5.87 -12.09 -3.09
N PHE A 39 5.61 -13.08 -2.24
CA PHE A 39 6.54 -14.15 -1.93
C PHE A 39 6.37 -15.29 -2.93
N THR A 40 7.45 -15.62 -3.64
CA THR A 40 7.52 -16.79 -4.51
C THR A 40 8.44 -17.84 -3.91
N THR A 41 8.74 -18.90 -4.66
CA THR A 41 9.62 -19.99 -4.20
C THR A 41 11.11 -19.61 -4.16
N THR A 42 11.54 -18.62 -4.94
CA THR A 42 12.97 -18.27 -5.10
C THR A 42 13.25 -16.78 -4.97
N ALA A 43 12.28 -15.92 -5.29
CA ALA A 43 12.45 -14.48 -5.21
C ALA A 43 11.25 -13.82 -4.53
N VAL A 44 11.48 -12.65 -3.92
CA VAL A 44 10.43 -11.79 -3.40
C VAL A 44 10.29 -10.60 -4.33
N HIS A 45 9.07 -10.32 -4.77
CA HIS A 45 8.76 -9.19 -5.63
C HIS A 45 8.06 -8.09 -4.83
N GLY A 46 8.64 -6.89 -4.84
CA GLY A 46 8.06 -5.68 -4.26
C GLY A 46 7.58 -4.71 -5.33
N THR A 47 6.37 -4.20 -5.19
CA THR A 47 5.88 -3.04 -5.93
C THR A 47 5.76 -1.89 -4.95
N LEU A 48 6.64 -0.90 -5.06
CA LEU A 48 6.66 0.30 -4.22
C LEU A 48 6.04 1.47 -4.99
N ILE A 49 4.97 2.05 -4.46
CA ILE A 49 4.33 3.25 -5.02
C ILE A 49 4.45 4.36 -3.99
N LEU A 50 5.20 5.40 -4.33
CA LEU A 50 5.38 6.60 -3.51
C LEU A 50 4.42 7.71 -3.96
N GLU A 51 3.89 8.48 -3.01
CA GLU A 51 3.03 9.64 -3.32
C GLU A 51 3.82 10.90 -3.71
N ARG A 52 5.14 10.88 -3.46
CA ARG A 52 6.09 11.94 -3.82
C ARG A 52 7.45 11.37 -4.18
N GLU A 53 8.20 12.12 -4.96
CA GLU A 53 9.58 11.78 -5.28
C GLU A 53 10.46 11.90 -4.02
N LEU A 54 11.40 10.96 -3.91
CA LEU A 54 12.42 10.94 -2.86
C LEU A 54 13.79 11.07 -3.51
N GLU A 55 14.71 11.70 -2.78
CA GLU A 55 16.13 11.68 -3.13
C GLU A 55 16.64 10.24 -3.16
N GLU A 56 17.57 9.93 -4.06
CA GLU A 56 18.10 8.57 -4.29
C GLU A 56 18.61 7.91 -3.00
N ALA A 57 19.27 8.70 -2.13
CA ALA A 57 19.80 8.23 -0.86
C ALA A 57 18.70 7.86 0.15
N ASP A 58 17.56 8.55 0.14
CA ASP A 58 16.43 8.22 1.01
C ASP A 58 15.61 7.08 0.41
N LEU A 59 15.44 7.02 -0.91
CA LEU A 59 14.82 5.88 -1.59
C LEU A 59 15.56 4.56 -1.31
N THR A 60 16.90 4.59 -1.40
CA THR A 60 17.74 3.40 -1.14
C THR A 60 17.55 2.91 0.29
N LYS A 61 17.57 3.83 1.28
CA LYS A 61 17.33 3.49 2.69
C LYS A 61 15.95 2.90 2.93
N LEU A 62 14.92 3.43 2.26
CA LEU A 62 13.57 2.89 2.37
C LEU A 62 13.50 1.45 1.84
N ILE A 63 14.15 1.15 0.72
CA ILE A 63 14.21 -0.20 0.15
C ILE A 63 14.96 -1.15 1.10
N GLU A 64 16.10 -0.73 1.65
CA GLU A 64 16.85 -1.50 2.66
C GLU A 64 15.97 -1.80 3.88
N GLN A 65 15.25 -0.79 4.39
CA GLN A 65 14.37 -0.98 5.54
C GLN A 65 13.19 -1.92 5.23
N ILE A 66 12.61 -1.87 4.03
CA ILE A 66 11.58 -2.83 3.59
C ILE A 66 12.15 -4.25 3.58
N ASP A 67 13.38 -4.43 3.08
CA ASP A 67 14.03 -5.74 3.04
C ASP A 67 14.28 -6.28 4.45
N GLU A 68 14.77 -5.44 5.37
CA GLU A 68 15.04 -5.80 6.75
C GLU A 68 13.78 -6.09 7.58
N ASP A 69 12.82 -5.17 7.57
CA ASP A 69 11.66 -5.22 8.46
C ASP A 69 10.57 -6.17 7.95
N LEU A 70 10.40 -6.30 6.63
CA LEU A 70 9.27 -7.00 6.03
C LEU A 70 9.66 -8.30 5.31
N VAL A 71 10.76 -8.29 4.57
CA VAL A 71 11.16 -9.44 3.74
C VAL A 71 11.98 -10.45 4.56
N LEU A 72 13.01 -10.00 5.28
CA LEU A 72 13.86 -10.86 6.12
C LEU A 72 13.13 -11.40 7.35
N SER A 73 12.09 -10.70 7.81
CA SER A 73 11.25 -11.14 8.93
C SER A 73 10.20 -12.19 8.51
N ALA A 74 9.99 -12.40 7.21
CA ALA A 74 9.06 -13.39 6.70
C ALA A 74 9.63 -14.81 6.79
N ASP A 75 8.79 -15.78 7.17
CA ASP A 75 9.17 -17.19 7.34
C ASP A 75 9.23 -17.96 5.98
N MET A 76 9.54 -17.26 4.89
CA MET A 76 9.58 -17.81 3.54
C MET A 76 11.01 -17.75 2.98
N PRO A 77 11.50 -18.84 2.36
CA PRO A 77 12.83 -18.86 1.76
C PRO A 77 12.90 -17.86 0.61
N ARG A 78 14.00 -17.11 0.55
CA ARG A 78 14.29 -16.19 -0.57
C ARG A 78 15.77 -16.19 -0.92
N ASP A 79 16.05 -16.10 -2.22
CA ASP A 79 17.40 -15.91 -2.76
C ASP A 79 17.63 -14.46 -3.21
N ASP A 80 16.56 -13.72 -3.53
CA ASP A 80 16.62 -12.36 -4.07
C ASP A 80 15.40 -11.52 -3.69
N PHE A 81 15.56 -10.19 -3.64
CA PHE A 81 14.48 -9.21 -3.48
C PHE A 81 14.50 -8.21 -4.63
N LEU A 82 13.46 -8.27 -5.45
CA LEU A 82 13.29 -7.45 -6.65
C LEU A 82 12.22 -6.40 -6.40
N VAL A 83 12.59 -5.12 -6.42
CA VAL A 83 11.64 -4.00 -6.20
C VAL A 83 11.48 -3.14 -7.45
N SER A 84 10.23 -2.90 -7.84
CA SER A 84 9.87 -1.89 -8.83
C SER A 84 9.30 -0.66 -8.12
N VAL A 85 9.83 0.51 -8.44
CA VAL A 85 9.47 1.77 -7.76
C VAL A 85 8.74 2.70 -8.73
N TYR A 86 7.61 3.22 -8.27
CA TYR A 86 6.77 4.17 -8.99
C TYR A 86 6.49 5.38 -8.12
N VAL A 87 6.35 6.56 -8.74
CA VAL A 87 5.76 7.74 -8.10
C VAL A 87 4.37 7.93 -8.70
N GLY A 88 3.36 7.93 -7.85
CA GLY A 88 1.95 8.02 -8.22
C GLY A 88 1.20 9.02 -7.38
N LYS A 89 -0.09 9.20 -7.68
CA LYS A 89 -0.99 10.05 -6.91
C LYS A 89 -2.14 9.20 -6.40
N ASP A 90 -2.52 9.37 -5.14
CA ASP A 90 -3.77 8.82 -4.62
C ASP A 90 -4.95 9.54 -5.27
N VAL A 91 -5.79 8.77 -5.97
CA VAL A 91 -6.95 9.25 -6.72
C VAL A 91 -8.29 8.85 -6.09
N GLY A 92 -8.26 8.06 -5.01
CA GLY A 92 -9.45 7.52 -4.37
C GLY A 92 -9.42 6.01 -4.18
N PHE A 93 -10.31 5.54 -3.30
CA PHE A 93 -10.54 4.14 -3.01
C PHE A 93 -11.90 3.71 -3.55
N TYR A 94 -11.93 2.58 -4.25
CA TYR A 94 -13.14 2.04 -4.87
C TYR A 94 -13.35 0.62 -4.35
N SER A 95 -14.56 0.33 -3.87
CA SER A 95 -14.96 -1.00 -3.38
C SER A 95 -16.31 -1.39 -3.97
N ASP A 96 -16.60 -2.69 -3.99
CA ASP A 96 -17.90 -3.18 -4.45
C ASP A 96 -19.07 -2.60 -3.63
N GLU A 97 -18.86 -2.35 -2.33
CA GLU A 97 -19.85 -1.68 -1.46
C GLU A 97 -20.10 -0.23 -1.90
N PHE A 98 -19.06 0.53 -2.25
CA PHE A 98 -19.18 1.91 -2.74
C PHE A 98 -20.10 1.98 -3.98
N PHE A 99 -19.97 1.03 -4.90
CA PHE A 99 -20.83 0.98 -6.10
C PHE A 99 -22.25 0.47 -5.82
N ALA A 100 -22.44 -0.36 -4.79
CA ALA A 100 -23.75 -0.84 -4.38
C ALA A 100 -24.61 0.26 -3.74
N GLU A 101 -23.99 1.17 -2.98
CA GLU A 101 -24.68 2.34 -2.40
C GLU A 101 -25.12 3.34 -3.47
N GLU A 102 -24.26 3.66 -4.45
CA GLU A 102 -24.60 4.55 -5.57
C GLU A 102 -25.77 4.02 -6.41
N SER A 103 -25.80 2.69 -6.64
CA SER A 103 -26.92 2.03 -7.34
C SER A 103 -28.23 2.06 -6.56
N ASN A 104 -28.16 2.00 -5.23
CA ASN A 104 -29.34 2.08 -4.36
C ASN A 104 -29.87 3.51 -4.25
N GLU A 105 -29.00 4.52 -4.16
CA GLU A 105 -29.40 5.94 -4.22
C GLU A 105 -30.03 6.29 -5.58
N ALA A 106 -29.46 5.82 -6.69
CA ALA A 106 -30.06 5.99 -8.01
C ALA A 106 -31.44 5.32 -8.12
N ALA A 107 -31.64 4.13 -7.53
CA ALA A 107 -32.94 3.46 -7.52
C ALA A 107 -34.00 4.17 -6.64
N LEU A 108 -33.58 4.87 -5.60
CA LEU A 108 -34.46 5.64 -4.71
C LEU A 108 -34.90 6.98 -5.35
N ASP A 109 -34.10 7.58 -6.22
CA ASP A 109 -34.42 8.83 -6.93
C ASP A 109 -35.48 8.63 -8.04
N PHE A 110 -35.56 7.45 -8.65
CA PHE A 110 -36.61 7.11 -9.63
C PHE A 110 -37.98 6.74 -9.03
N GLY A 111 -38.11 6.71 -7.69
CA GLY A 111 -39.33 6.27 -6.99
C GLY A 111 -40.15 7.38 -6.31
N ALA A 112 -39.75 8.65 -6.42
CA ALA A 112 -40.33 9.74 -5.62
C ALA A 112 -41.33 10.66 -6.36
N ASP A 113 -41.79 10.32 -7.58
CA ASP A 113 -42.73 11.15 -8.36
C ASP A 113 -44.09 10.48 -8.67
N GLU A 114 -44.61 9.62 -7.79
CA GLU A 114 -46.04 9.25 -7.85
C GLU A 114 -46.71 9.44 -6.48
N GLY A 115 -47.38 10.58 -6.31
CA GLY A 115 -48.24 10.89 -5.16
C GLY A 115 -48.72 12.33 -5.08
#